data_AF-A0A7C6I7P5-F1
#
_entry.id   AF-A0A7C6I7P5-F1
#
_cell.length_a   1.000
_cell.length_b   1.000
_cell.length_c   1.000
_cell.angle_alpha   90.00
_cell.angle_beta   90.00
_cell.angle_gamma   90.00
#
_symmetry.space_group_name_H-M   'P 1'
#
loop_
_entity.id
_entity.type
_entity.pdbx_description
1 polymer ?
#
loop_
_entity_poly.entity_id
_entity_poly.type
_entity_poly.pdbx_seq_one_letter_code
_entity_poly.pdbx_strand_id
1 'polypeptide(L)'
;MKNIPIVSKNTSTVAAFKTACEKSGGDFIPIILKDHGEIISYFNYELPEIKILDFGDGDTAAEKVMQVIHADPWLLFGGIIAIVQDHKQKVTMEKQRDPNILLVLRRPDFEANTDRILRILTQNKQFLFNRGMQQQMNTNETGSFVSDNDPMDILFYCNLITSYIYNTNRINDEGRSAIQGALMELLLNAVEHGNCKISYEEKTEWLSAGKNMLDLISQKCSDPEAQKKKVYISYDISNIRTRISVRDDGDGFDWRKRLEGEFQAGLHGMGIKLAESFVTSVTYNEKGTEVSFEIPNQQNSTNTVPVIMQEQEILSFKHKQIVCRENETSNDLYYIRSGKYAVYVQRKLVSVLTTNDIFIGEMSFLLNDRRAATIMAIGAGTLVKIPKIEFIGLIRQHPHYGIFLSRLLAQRLALQSYKTVHIQDELNSIKQTLETMQSQGS
;
A
#
# COMPACT_ATOMS: atom_id res chain seq x y z
N MET A 1 9.97 17.53 1.64
CA MET A 1 10.52 17.14 0.33
C MET A 1 10.81 15.64 0.36
N LYS A 2 10.47 14.90 -0.69
CA LYS A 2 10.63 13.44 -0.76
C LYS A 2 11.57 13.08 -1.91
N ASN A 3 12.52 12.19 -1.63
CA ASN A 3 13.46 11.72 -2.65
C ASN A 3 12.79 10.65 -3.51
N ILE A 4 12.85 10.79 -4.84
CA ILE A 4 12.39 9.78 -5.78
C ILE A 4 13.57 9.36 -6.66
N PRO A 5 14.04 8.11 -6.56
CA PRO A 5 15.08 7.59 -7.44
C PRO A 5 14.55 7.33 -8.85
N ILE A 6 15.36 7.70 -9.85
CA ILE A 6 15.22 7.31 -11.24
C ILE A 6 16.46 6.55 -11.71
N VAL A 7 16.24 5.34 -12.23
CA VAL A 7 17.25 4.50 -12.87
C VAL A 7 17.02 4.56 -14.37
N SER A 8 17.73 5.48 -15.03
CA SER A 8 17.70 5.62 -16.50
C SER A 8 19.00 6.26 -16.99
N LYS A 9 19.58 5.71 -18.05
CA LYS A 9 20.68 6.33 -18.80
C LYS A 9 20.21 7.33 -19.83
N ASN A 10 18.91 7.36 -20.14
CA ASN A 10 18.36 8.27 -21.14
C ASN A 10 18.29 9.71 -20.61
N THR A 11 18.98 10.62 -21.31
CA THR A 11 19.09 12.03 -20.90
C THR A 11 17.78 12.81 -21.06
N SER A 12 16.95 12.52 -22.08
CA SER A 12 15.65 13.20 -22.25
C SER A 12 14.71 12.82 -21.13
N THR A 13 14.68 11.54 -20.76
CA THR A 13 13.83 11.01 -19.69
C THR A 13 14.19 11.60 -18.34
N VAL A 14 15.50 11.63 -18.02
CA VAL A 14 15.99 12.27 -16.78
C VAL A 14 15.71 13.76 -16.77
N ALA A 15 15.86 14.46 -17.90
CA ALA A 15 15.57 15.89 -18.00
C ALA A 15 14.08 16.19 -17.78
N ALA A 16 13.18 15.45 -18.44
CA ALA A 16 11.74 15.57 -18.26
C ALA A 16 11.35 15.38 -16.78
N PHE A 17 11.93 14.38 -16.11
CA PHE A 17 11.69 14.13 -14.70
C PHE A 17 12.17 15.26 -13.78
N LYS A 18 13.37 15.79 -14.02
CA LYS A 18 13.88 16.94 -13.26
C LYS A 18 12.99 18.17 -13.39
N THR A 19 12.64 18.52 -14.63
CA THR A 19 11.78 19.67 -14.91
C THR A 19 10.42 19.53 -14.22
N ALA A 20 9.86 18.31 -14.17
CA ALA A 20 8.61 18.06 -13.46
C ALA A 20 8.74 18.20 -11.93
N CYS A 21 9.84 17.73 -11.34
CA CYS A 21 10.12 17.93 -9.93
C CYS A 21 10.27 19.42 -9.57
N GLU A 22 10.93 20.21 -10.43
CA GLU A 22 11.07 21.67 -10.26
C GLU A 22 9.70 22.38 -10.30
N LYS A 23 8.85 22.03 -11.27
CA LYS A 23 7.47 22.54 -11.37
C LYS A 23 6.61 22.20 -10.16
N SER A 24 6.90 21.09 -9.49
CA SER A 24 6.19 20.64 -8.29
C SER A 24 6.57 21.43 -7.02
N GLY A 25 7.24 22.58 -7.15
CA GLY A 25 7.58 23.45 -6.04
C GLY A 25 8.61 22.87 -5.06
N GLY A 26 9.41 21.89 -5.52
CA GLY A 26 10.41 21.21 -4.68
C GLY A 26 9.85 20.12 -3.77
N ASP A 27 8.58 19.75 -3.92
CA ASP A 27 7.98 18.63 -3.17
C ASP A 27 8.75 17.32 -3.32
N PHE A 28 9.32 17.11 -4.51
CA PHE A 28 10.10 15.94 -4.87
C PHE A 28 11.53 16.33 -5.27
N ILE A 29 12.49 15.53 -4.81
CA ILE A 29 13.90 15.66 -5.15
C ILE A 29 14.28 14.46 -6.02
N PRO A 30 14.65 14.66 -7.30
CA PRO A 30 15.01 13.58 -8.19
C PRO A 30 16.41 13.05 -7.82
N ILE A 31 16.52 11.75 -7.55
CA ILE A 31 17.80 11.07 -7.30
C ILE A 31 18.15 10.22 -8.52
N ILE A 32 19.21 10.58 -9.23
CA ILE A 32 19.57 9.92 -10.49
C ILE A 32 20.61 8.86 -10.19
N LEU A 33 20.27 7.60 -10.41
CA LEU A 33 21.14 6.48 -10.11
C LEU A 33 21.47 5.77 -11.41
N LYS A 34 22.77 5.58 -11.68
CA LYS A 34 23.25 4.97 -12.94
C LYS A 34 24.12 3.74 -12.70
N ASP A 35 24.86 3.71 -11.60
CA ASP A 35 25.71 2.60 -11.26
C ASP A 35 24.94 1.54 -10.46
N HIS A 36 25.15 0.27 -10.79
CA HIS A 36 24.41 -0.82 -10.15
C HIS A 36 24.64 -0.92 -8.64
N GLY A 37 25.88 -0.73 -8.18
CA GLY A 37 26.22 -0.76 -6.76
C GLY A 37 25.60 0.41 -6.00
N GLU A 38 25.63 1.59 -6.60
CA GLU A 38 24.96 2.79 -6.07
C GLU A 38 23.45 2.58 -5.94
N ILE A 39 22.80 2.01 -6.98
CA ILE A 39 21.36 1.77 -6.97
C ILE A 39 20.96 0.82 -5.83
N ILE A 40 21.62 -0.33 -5.72
CA ILE A 40 21.31 -1.31 -4.67
C ILE A 40 21.55 -0.71 -3.29
N SER A 41 22.66 0.00 -3.10
CA SER A 41 23.00 0.67 -1.85
C SER A 41 21.90 1.66 -1.46
N TYR A 42 21.52 2.56 -2.38
CA TYR A 42 20.47 3.54 -2.14
C TYR A 42 19.14 2.87 -1.78
N PHE A 43 18.74 1.82 -2.51
CA PHE A 43 17.46 1.15 -2.30
C PHE A 43 17.41 0.48 -0.93
N ASN A 44 18.50 -0.19 -0.55
CA ASN A 44 18.62 -0.88 0.73
C ASN A 44 18.66 0.08 1.93
N TYR A 45 19.22 1.28 1.78
CA TYR A 45 19.38 2.23 2.88
C TYR A 45 18.25 3.24 2.98
N GLU A 46 17.87 3.86 1.87
CA GLU A 46 16.81 4.86 1.86
C GLU A 46 15.42 4.23 1.92
N LEU A 47 15.26 3.00 1.42
CA LEU A 47 13.98 2.29 1.31
C LEU A 47 12.92 3.16 0.61
N PRO A 48 13.20 3.61 -0.63
CA PRO A 48 12.35 4.56 -1.32
C PRO A 48 10.98 3.96 -1.64
N GLU A 49 9.90 4.68 -1.35
CA GLU A 49 8.54 4.17 -1.54
C GLU A 49 8.06 4.23 -2.99
N ILE A 50 8.57 5.17 -3.78
CA ILE A 50 8.35 5.24 -5.23
C ILE A 50 9.70 5.13 -5.93
N LYS A 51 9.76 4.31 -6.98
CA LYS A 51 10.96 4.06 -7.78
C LYS A 51 10.61 4.20 -9.26
N ILE A 52 11.42 4.91 -10.03
CA ILE A 52 11.27 4.99 -11.50
C ILE A 52 12.37 4.15 -12.13
N LEU A 53 11.99 3.12 -12.89
CA LEU A 53 12.92 2.16 -13.48
C LEU A 53 12.73 2.14 -15.00
N ASP A 54 13.78 2.45 -15.76
CA ASP A 54 13.77 2.39 -17.22
C ASP A 54 14.34 1.06 -17.72
N PHE A 55 13.46 0.21 -18.22
CA PHE A 55 13.78 -1.10 -18.84
C PHE A 55 14.03 -0.97 -20.35
N GLY A 56 13.86 0.24 -20.91
CA GLY A 56 13.95 0.49 -22.33
C GLY A 56 15.22 1.23 -22.76
N ASP A 57 16.19 1.42 -21.86
CA ASP A 57 17.42 2.18 -22.14
C ASP A 57 18.58 1.32 -22.65
N GLY A 58 18.34 0.02 -22.82
CA GLY A 58 19.33 -0.96 -23.32
C GLY A 58 20.32 -1.43 -22.26
N ASP A 59 20.18 -0.97 -21.01
CA ASP A 59 20.89 -1.51 -19.85
C ASP A 59 20.07 -2.62 -19.17
N THR A 60 20.74 -3.41 -18.33
CA THR A 60 20.12 -4.45 -17.49
C THR A 60 19.96 -4.01 -16.03
N ALA A 61 20.21 -2.73 -15.74
CA ALA A 61 20.19 -2.21 -14.39
C ALA A 61 18.80 -2.35 -13.76
N ALA A 62 17.74 -2.00 -14.49
CA ALA A 62 16.36 -2.12 -14.03
C ALA A 62 15.98 -3.58 -13.75
N GLU A 63 16.34 -4.53 -14.62
CA GLU A 63 16.07 -5.96 -14.44
C GLU A 63 16.80 -6.53 -13.22
N LYS A 64 18.08 -6.18 -13.04
CA LYS A 64 18.84 -6.62 -11.85
C LYS A 64 18.26 -6.04 -10.57
N VAL A 65 17.81 -4.78 -10.60
CA VAL A 65 17.15 -4.17 -9.45
C VAL A 65 15.83 -4.86 -9.14
N MET A 66 15.04 -5.22 -10.16
CA MET A 66 13.83 -6.02 -9.96
C MET A 66 14.13 -7.38 -9.31
N GLN A 67 15.20 -8.07 -9.73
CA GLN A 67 15.62 -9.31 -9.08
C GLN A 67 15.92 -9.12 -7.59
N VAL A 68 16.56 -8.01 -7.21
CA VAL A 68 16.81 -7.69 -5.79
C VAL A 68 15.51 -7.39 -5.05
N ILE A 69 14.58 -6.66 -5.66
CA ILE A 69 13.26 -6.37 -5.08
C ILE A 69 12.45 -7.67 -4.90
N HIS A 70 12.48 -8.58 -5.87
CA HIS A 70 11.82 -9.88 -5.79
C HIS A 70 12.48 -10.84 -4.81
N ALA A 71 13.79 -10.71 -4.62
CA ALA A 71 14.51 -11.48 -3.62
C ALA A 71 14.15 -11.06 -2.19
N ASP A 72 13.75 -9.81 -1.94
CA ASP A 72 13.23 -9.38 -0.64
C ASP A 72 12.10 -8.34 -0.75
N PRO A 73 10.88 -8.77 -1.13
CA PRO A 73 9.76 -7.88 -1.34
C PRO A 73 9.30 -7.21 -0.04
N TRP A 74 9.64 -7.80 1.11
CA TRP A 74 9.21 -7.30 2.40
C TRP A 74 9.86 -5.94 2.71
N LEU A 75 11.17 -5.83 2.46
CA LEU A 75 11.94 -4.63 2.76
C LEU A 75 11.91 -3.60 1.63
N LEU A 76 12.04 -4.06 0.38
CA LEU A 76 12.11 -3.18 -0.79
C LEU A 76 10.75 -2.86 -1.41
N PHE A 77 9.68 -3.12 -0.66
CA PHE A 77 8.34 -2.71 -1.03
C PHE A 77 8.30 -1.23 -1.46
N GLY A 78 7.54 -0.96 -2.52
CA GLY A 78 7.24 0.38 -2.99
C GLY A 78 6.63 0.34 -4.38
N GLY A 79 5.99 1.44 -4.76
CA GLY A 79 5.45 1.63 -6.10
C GLY A 79 6.55 1.83 -7.14
N ILE A 80 6.46 1.11 -8.24
CA ILE A 80 7.38 1.18 -9.36
C ILE A 80 6.65 1.78 -10.55
N ILE A 81 7.23 2.82 -11.12
CA ILE A 81 6.84 3.37 -12.42
C ILE A 81 7.86 2.86 -13.41
N ALA A 82 7.45 1.89 -14.21
CA ALA A 82 8.30 1.25 -15.21
C ALA A 82 8.22 2.02 -16.54
N ILE A 83 9.39 2.36 -17.08
CA ILE A 83 9.53 2.94 -18.41
C ILE A 83 10.00 1.83 -19.36
N VAL A 84 9.32 1.69 -20.49
CA VAL A 84 9.62 0.67 -21.50
C VAL A 84 9.87 1.30 -22.86
N GLN A 85 10.59 0.58 -23.72
CA GLN A 85 10.96 1.05 -25.05
C GLN A 85 9.77 1.01 -26.02
N ASP A 86 9.04 -0.09 -26.04
CA ASP A 86 8.00 -0.36 -27.03
C ASP A 86 6.74 -1.03 -26.45
N HIS A 87 5.72 -1.16 -27.29
CA HIS A 87 4.44 -1.77 -26.91
C HIS A 87 4.58 -3.26 -26.55
N LYS A 88 5.50 -3.99 -27.19
CA LYS A 88 5.71 -5.42 -26.91
C LYS A 88 6.27 -5.62 -25.51
N GLN A 89 7.23 -4.80 -25.11
CA GLN A 89 7.80 -4.80 -23.75
C GLN A 89 6.73 -4.40 -22.73
N LYS A 90 5.91 -3.37 -23.01
CA LYS A 90 4.77 -2.98 -22.17
C LYS A 90 3.84 -4.15 -21.87
N VAL A 91 3.33 -4.80 -22.91
CA VAL A 91 2.40 -5.94 -22.77
C VAL A 91 3.04 -7.11 -22.02
N THR A 92 4.33 -7.36 -22.26
CA THR A 92 5.05 -8.44 -21.58
C THR A 92 5.15 -8.19 -20.08
N MET A 93 5.44 -6.95 -19.68
CA MET A 93 5.57 -6.55 -18.28
C MET A 93 4.22 -6.52 -17.56
N GLU A 94 3.18 -5.98 -18.19
CA GLU A 94 1.81 -5.96 -17.62
C GLU A 94 1.27 -7.38 -17.37
N LYS A 95 1.65 -8.34 -18.23
CA LYS A 95 1.29 -9.76 -18.05
C LYS A 95 1.90 -10.40 -16.80
N GLN A 96 3.01 -9.87 -16.28
CA GLN A 96 3.66 -10.39 -15.07
C GLN A 96 2.85 -10.06 -13.79
N ARG A 97 1.94 -9.06 -13.84
CA ARG A 97 1.06 -8.66 -12.72
C ARG A 97 1.79 -8.41 -11.40
N ASP A 98 2.96 -7.81 -11.49
CA ASP A 98 3.81 -7.51 -10.33
C ASP A 98 3.10 -6.61 -9.29
N PRO A 99 3.07 -6.97 -8.00
CA PRO A 99 2.49 -6.14 -6.93
C PRO A 99 3.12 -4.77 -6.72
N ASN A 100 4.38 -4.63 -7.10
CA ASN A 100 5.13 -3.41 -6.88
C ASN A 100 4.99 -2.45 -8.05
N ILE A 101 4.55 -2.90 -9.23
CA ILE A 101 4.41 -2.02 -10.41
C ILE A 101 3.07 -1.28 -10.35
N LEU A 102 3.15 0.06 -10.28
CA LEU A 102 1.99 0.94 -10.34
C LEU A 102 1.63 1.31 -11.77
N LEU A 103 2.64 1.52 -12.63
CA LEU A 103 2.46 1.86 -14.03
C LEU A 103 3.55 1.27 -14.91
N VAL A 104 3.17 0.95 -16.15
CA VAL A 104 4.09 0.64 -17.25
C VAL A 104 3.81 1.62 -18.38
N LEU A 105 4.76 2.50 -18.67
CA LEU A 105 4.63 3.56 -19.66
C LEU A 105 5.73 3.44 -20.71
N ARG A 106 5.40 3.67 -21.99
CA ARG A 106 6.47 3.88 -22.97
C ARG A 106 7.17 5.19 -22.66
N ARG A 107 8.45 5.30 -23.02
CA ARG A 107 9.25 6.51 -22.75
C ARG A 107 8.57 7.82 -23.17
N PRO A 108 8.01 7.96 -24.39
CA PRO A 108 7.34 9.21 -24.78
C PRO A 108 6.11 9.51 -23.91
N ASP A 109 5.37 8.47 -23.52
CA ASP A 109 4.18 8.60 -22.67
C ASP A 109 4.60 9.04 -21.25
N PHE A 110 5.69 8.50 -20.70
CA PHE A 110 6.24 8.92 -19.42
C PHE A 110 6.71 10.39 -19.46
N GLU A 111 7.52 10.75 -20.45
CA GLU A 111 8.05 12.12 -20.59
C GLU A 111 6.94 13.16 -20.72
N ALA A 112 5.86 12.83 -21.44
CA ALA A 112 4.68 13.70 -21.58
C ALA A 112 3.82 13.79 -20.31
N ASN A 113 3.77 12.74 -19.48
CA ASN A 113 2.85 12.65 -18.34
C ASN A 113 3.52 12.80 -16.96
N THR A 114 4.83 13.01 -16.90
CA THR A 114 5.55 13.06 -15.62
C THR A 114 5.02 14.15 -14.67
N ASP A 115 4.69 15.34 -15.19
CA ASP A 115 4.07 16.43 -14.40
C ASP A 115 2.76 15.97 -13.73
N ARG A 116 1.99 15.16 -14.44
CA ARG A 116 0.71 14.61 -13.96
C ARG A 116 0.92 13.55 -12.90
N ILE A 117 1.85 12.62 -13.14
CA ILE A 117 2.23 11.58 -12.18
C ILE A 117 2.65 12.21 -10.85
N LEU A 118 3.55 13.19 -10.87
CA LEU A 118 4.00 13.86 -9.65
C LEU A 118 2.86 14.60 -8.93
N ARG A 119 1.94 15.22 -9.67
CA ARG A 119 0.74 15.84 -9.09
C ARG A 119 -0.12 14.82 -8.35
N ILE A 120 -0.34 13.65 -8.96
CA ILE A 120 -1.07 12.55 -8.32
C ILE A 120 -0.34 12.09 -7.06
N LEU A 121 0.97 11.89 -7.11
CA LEU A 121 1.75 11.53 -5.92
C LEU A 121 1.63 12.59 -4.81
N THR A 122 1.66 13.89 -5.17
CA THR A 122 1.55 14.98 -4.21
C THR A 122 0.18 15.05 -3.54
N GLN A 123 -0.89 14.88 -4.30
CA GLN A 123 -2.25 14.86 -3.76
C GLN A 123 -2.48 13.68 -2.80
N ASN A 124 -1.67 12.62 -2.94
CA ASN A 124 -1.88 11.34 -2.27
C ASN A 124 -0.73 10.96 -1.33
N LYS A 125 0.01 11.97 -0.81
CA LYS A 125 1.12 11.77 0.12
C LYS A 125 0.72 10.94 1.36
N GLN A 126 -0.50 11.11 1.88
CA GLN A 126 -0.98 10.35 3.03
C GLN A 126 -0.99 8.83 2.77
N PHE A 127 -1.21 8.43 1.52
CA PHE A 127 -1.34 7.04 1.13
C PHE A 127 0.01 6.37 0.87
N LEU A 128 0.94 7.13 0.30
CA LEU A 128 2.26 6.64 -0.09
C LEU A 128 3.20 6.50 1.11
N PHE A 129 3.23 7.53 1.98
CA PHE A 129 4.32 7.75 2.93
C PHE A 129 4.10 7.19 4.35
N ASN A 130 3.04 6.38 4.56
CA ASN A 130 2.53 6.03 5.89
C ASN A 130 2.68 4.56 6.31
N ARG A 131 3.59 3.76 5.72
CA ARG A 131 3.80 2.36 6.16
C ARG A 131 4.19 2.24 7.64
N GLY A 132 4.70 3.30 8.28
CA GLY A 132 5.13 3.29 9.69
C GLY A 132 4.32 4.14 10.68
N MET A 133 3.46 5.06 10.23
CA MET A 133 2.84 6.05 11.13
C MET A 133 1.41 5.73 11.54
N GLN A 134 0.59 5.13 10.66
CA GLN A 134 -0.87 5.02 10.90
C GLN A 134 -1.34 3.65 11.37
N GLN A 135 -0.58 2.56 11.17
CA GLN A 135 -1.01 1.22 11.58
C GLN A 135 -1.20 1.00 13.09
N GLN A 136 -0.72 1.93 13.93
CA GLN A 136 -0.84 1.84 15.39
C GLN A 136 -1.84 2.81 16.01
N MET A 137 -2.45 3.69 15.21
CA MET A 137 -3.63 4.42 15.64
C MET A 137 -4.84 3.59 15.22
N ASN A 138 -5.66 3.14 16.17
CA ASN A 138 -6.93 2.42 15.92
C ASN A 138 -7.98 3.33 15.25
N THR A 139 -7.58 4.12 14.26
CA THR A 139 -8.40 5.07 13.52
C THR A 139 -8.70 4.47 12.16
N ASN A 140 -9.95 4.54 11.72
CA ASN A 140 -10.28 4.25 10.33
C ASN A 140 -9.49 5.19 9.42
N GLU A 141 -8.83 4.63 8.42
CA GLU A 141 -8.11 5.39 7.41
C GLU A 141 -9.10 5.72 6.30
N THR A 142 -9.50 6.99 6.23
CA THR A 142 -10.42 7.47 5.20
C THR A 142 -9.71 8.43 4.25
N GLY A 143 -10.02 8.35 2.96
CA GLY A 143 -9.52 9.32 1.99
C GLY A 143 -10.26 9.25 0.67
N SER A 144 -9.89 10.15 -0.24
CA SER A 144 -10.48 10.21 -1.58
C SER A 144 -9.48 10.66 -2.63
N PHE A 145 -9.59 10.08 -3.82
CA PHE A 145 -8.92 10.47 -5.04
C PHE A 145 -9.91 11.15 -5.98
N VAL A 146 -9.44 12.14 -6.73
CA VAL A 146 -10.21 12.76 -7.81
C VAL A 146 -9.41 12.59 -9.07
N SER A 147 -9.96 11.84 -10.02
CA SER A 147 -9.38 11.56 -11.31
C SER A 147 -10.09 12.37 -12.39
N ASP A 148 -9.31 12.84 -13.35
CA ASP A 148 -9.88 13.20 -14.65
C ASP A 148 -10.27 11.91 -15.40
N ASN A 149 -10.92 12.04 -16.56
CA ASN A 149 -11.33 10.90 -17.39
C ASN A 149 -10.17 10.26 -18.16
N ASP A 150 -8.97 10.25 -17.59
CA ASP A 150 -7.80 9.65 -18.23
C ASP A 150 -7.57 8.21 -17.77
N PRO A 151 -7.42 7.26 -18.69
CA PRO A 151 -7.17 5.88 -18.33
C PRO A 151 -5.89 5.62 -17.53
N MET A 152 -4.86 6.46 -17.68
CA MET A 152 -3.61 6.32 -16.93
C MET A 152 -3.84 6.62 -15.45
N ASP A 153 -4.62 7.65 -15.14
CA ASP A 153 -4.96 8.01 -13.75
C ASP A 153 -5.76 6.90 -13.08
N ILE A 154 -6.76 6.36 -13.79
CA ILE A 154 -7.57 5.22 -13.34
C ILE A 154 -6.67 4.03 -12.96
N LEU A 155 -5.76 3.66 -13.87
CA LEU A 155 -4.84 2.54 -13.65
C LEU A 155 -3.90 2.83 -12.47
N PHE A 156 -3.38 4.06 -12.38
CA PHE A 156 -2.52 4.47 -11.28
C PHE A 156 -3.24 4.36 -9.93
N TYR A 157 -4.45 4.91 -9.80
CA TYR A 157 -5.21 4.87 -8.56
C TYR A 157 -5.61 3.44 -8.18
N CYS A 158 -6.05 2.63 -9.14
CA CYS A 158 -6.40 1.23 -8.89
C CYS A 158 -5.20 0.44 -8.33
N ASN A 159 -4.05 0.55 -8.99
CA ASN A 159 -2.83 -0.16 -8.56
C ASN A 159 -2.31 0.41 -7.24
N LEU A 160 -2.32 1.73 -7.08
CA LEU A 160 -1.90 2.39 -5.85
C LEU A 160 -2.69 1.83 -4.66
N ILE A 161 -4.03 1.91 -4.71
CA ILE A 161 -4.92 1.49 -3.63
C ILE A 161 -4.70 0.01 -3.30
N THR A 162 -4.74 -0.82 -4.33
CA THR A 162 -4.61 -2.27 -4.20
C THR A 162 -3.25 -2.66 -3.59
N SER A 163 -2.17 -2.06 -4.09
CA SER A 163 -0.82 -2.31 -3.57
C SER A 163 -0.68 -1.85 -2.13
N TYR A 164 -1.22 -0.70 -1.73
CA TYR A 164 -1.14 -0.26 -0.33
C TYR A 164 -1.87 -1.21 0.64
N ILE A 165 -3.12 -1.60 0.33
CA ILE A 165 -3.91 -2.49 1.19
C ILE A 165 -3.22 -3.87 1.30
N TYR A 166 -2.67 -4.38 0.19
CA TYR A 166 -1.90 -5.61 0.19
C TYR A 166 -0.62 -5.49 1.03
N ASN A 167 0.17 -4.43 0.83
CA ASN A 167 1.47 -4.30 1.47
C ASN A 167 1.41 -3.82 2.92
N THR A 168 0.25 -3.35 3.37
CA THR A 168 -0.07 -3.13 4.79
C THR A 168 -0.65 -4.38 5.46
N ASN A 169 -0.61 -5.53 4.77
CA ASN A 169 -1.14 -6.82 5.22
C ASN A 169 -2.65 -6.78 5.54
N ARG A 170 -3.44 -5.88 4.93
CA ARG A 170 -4.90 -5.84 5.14
C ARG A 170 -5.64 -6.85 4.27
N ILE A 171 -5.08 -7.27 3.14
CA ILE A 171 -5.60 -8.33 2.26
C ILE A 171 -4.48 -9.28 1.84
N ASN A 172 -4.85 -10.52 1.48
CA ASN A 172 -3.95 -11.51 0.89
C ASN A 172 -3.98 -11.44 -0.66
N ASP A 173 -3.34 -12.40 -1.35
CA ASP A 173 -3.29 -12.44 -2.83
C ASP A 173 -4.67 -12.58 -3.49
N GLU A 174 -5.56 -13.35 -2.88
CA GLU A 174 -6.95 -13.50 -3.35
C GLU A 174 -7.69 -12.16 -3.24
N GLY A 175 -7.61 -11.51 -2.08
CA GLY A 175 -8.21 -10.20 -1.86
C GLY A 175 -7.61 -9.12 -2.77
N ARG A 176 -6.30 -9.18 -3.03
CA ARG A 176 -5.63 -8.29 -3.99
C ARG A 176 -6.20 -8.46 -5.40
N SER A 177 -6.34 -9.70 -5.86
CA SER A 177 -6.90 -10.01 -7.18
C SER A 177 -8.37 -9.58 -7.29
N ALA A 178 -9.13 -9.78 -6.21
CA ALA A 178 -10.52 -9.37 -6.10
C ALA A 178 -10.69 -7.84 -6.19
N ILE A 179 -9.96 -7.08 -5.38
CA ILE A 179 -9.99 -5.61 -5.43
C ILE A 179 -9.57 -5.12 -6.81
N GLN A 180 -8.46 -5.64 -7.36
CA GLN A 180 -7.99 -5.23 -8.68
C GLN A 180 -9.06 -5.43 -9.76
N GLY A 181 -9.72 -6.60 -9.78
CA GLY A 181 -10.77 -6.90 -10.74
C GLY A 181 -12.00 -6.04 -10.57
N ALA A 182 -12.53 -5.95 -9.35
CA ALA A 182 -13.71 -5.15 -9.06
C ALA A 182 -13.48 -3.66 -9.30
N LEU A 183 -12.41 -3.09 -8.72
CA LEU A 183 -12.13 -1.66 -8.81
C LEU A 183 -11.85 -1.22 -10.24
N MET A 184 -11.05 -1.98 -11.00
CA MET A 184 -10.77 -1.66 -12.40
C MET A 184 -12.06 -1.59 -13.22
N GLU A 185 -12.95 -2.56 -13.05
CA GLU A 185 -14.21 -2.62 -13.78
C GLU A 185 -15.14 -1.46 -13.41
N LEU A 186 -15.26 -1.13 -12.12
CA LEU A 186 -16.09 -0.02 -11.66
C LEU A 186 -15.54 1.35 -12.13
N LEU A 187 -14.21 1.53 -12.14
CA LEU A 187 -13.57 2.75 -12.64
C LEU A 187 -13.73 2.89 -14.16
N LEU A 188 -13.59 1.80 -14.91
CA LEU A 188 -13.84 1.80 -16.35
C LEU A 188 -15.30 2.14 -16.64
N ASN A 189 -16.26 1.56 -15.91
CA ASN A 189 -17.67 1.90 -16.07
C ASN A 189 -17.96 3.38 -15.78
N ALA A 190 -17.36 3.94 -14.73
CA ALA A 190 -17.48 5.36 -14.36
C ALA A 190 -17.00 6.29 -15.48
N VAL A 191 -15.88 5.97 -16.13
CA VAL A 191 -15.35 6.78 -17.25
C VAL A 191 -16.09 6.50 -18.55
N GLU A 192 -16.20 5.24 -18.95
CA GLU A 192 -16.78 4.85 -20.23
C GLU A 192 -18.26 5.22 -20.32
N HIS A 193 -19.07 4.75 -19.38
CA HIS A 193 -20.52 4.90 -19.43
C HIS A 193 -21.00 6.15 -18.70
N GLY A 194 -20.42 6.46 -17.53
CA GLY A 194 -20.82 7.62 -16.74
C GLY A 194 -20.43 8.95 -17.41
N ASN A 195 -19.12 9.19 -17.53
CA ASN A 195 -18.62 10.48 -17.97
C ASN A 195 -18.59 10.63 -19.50
N CYS A 196 -18.12 9.62 -20.24
CA CYS A 196 -17.94 9.65 -21.69
C CYS A 196 -19.16 9.16 -22.50
N LYS A 197 -20.18 8.59 -21.84
CA LYS A 197 -21.42 8.09 -22.46
C LYS A 197 -21.18 7.13 -23.64
N ILE A 198 -20.11 6.34 -23.57
CA ILE A 198 -19.81 5.28 -24.54
C ILE A 198 -20.86 4.19 -24.37
N SER A 199 -21.59 3.85 -25.41
CA SER A 199 -22.58 2.76 -25.33
C SER A 199 -21.90 1.39 -25.47
N TYR A 200 -22.55 0.32 -25.01
CA TYR A 200 -22.04 -1.04 -25.24
C TYR A 200 -21.95 -1.39 -26.73
N GLU A 201 -22.90 -0.92 -27.53
CA GLU A 201 -22.90 -1.10 -28.99
C GLU A 201 -21.68 -0.43 -29.61
N GLU A 202 -21.44 0.85 -29.28
CA GLU A 202 -20.27 1.60 -29.73
C GLU A 202 -18.95 0.92 -29.30
N LYS A 203 -18.89 0.46 -28.04
CA LYS A 203 -17.73 -0.29 -27.53
C LYS A 203 -17.51 -1.59 -28.30
N THR A 204 -18.58 -2.35 -28.56
CA THR A 204 -18.51 -3.63 -29.27
C THR A 204 -18.06 -3.43 -30.71
N GLU A 205 -18.63 -2.45 -31.40
CA GLU A 205 -18.23 -2.09 -32.77
C GLU A 205 -16.75 -1.67 -32.82
N TRP A 206 -16.30 -0.82 -31.89
CA TRP A 206 -14.92 -0.36 -31.83
C TRP A 206 -13.92 -1.49 -31.62
N LEU A 207 -14.18 -2.37 -30.64
CA LEU A 207 -13.32 -3.51 -30.32
C LEU A 207 -13.36 -4.56 -31.44
N SER A 208 -14.51 -4.80 -32.07
CA SER A 208 -14.63 -5.73 -33.19
C SER A 208 -13.84 -5.27 -34.43
N ALA A 209 -13.62 -3.97 -34.56
CA ALA A 209 -12.73 -3.38 -35.57
C ALA A 209 -11.23 -3.50 -35.22
N GLY A 210 -10.86 -4.21 -34.15
CA GLY A 210 -9.48 -4.42 -33.71
C GLY A 210 -8.81 -3.18 -33.09
N LYS A 211 -9.59 -2.15 -32.72
CA LYS A 211 -9.09 -0.91 -32.13
C LYS A 211 -8.96 -1.01 -30.61
N ASN A 212 -8.11 -0.18 -30.01
CA ASN A 212 -7.87 -0.18 -28.57
C ASN A 212 -8.94 0.65 -27.82
N MET A 213 -9.44 0.14 -26.69
CA MET A 213 -10.44 0.84 -25.87
C MET A 213 -9.93 2.19 -25.32
N LEU A 214 -8.65 2.28 -24.99
CA LEU A 214 -8.03 3.49 -24.46
C LEU A 214 -8.06 4.64 -25.50
N ASP A 215 -8.00 4.30 -26.78
CA ASP A 215 -8.08 5.28 -27.87
C ASP A 215 -9.49 5.87 -27.96
N LEU A 216 -10.53 5.03 -27.80
CA LEU A 216 -11.93 5.48 -27.80
C LEU A 216 -12.21 6.39 -26.60
N ILE A 217 -11.75 6.00 -25.41
CA ILE A 217 -11.87 6.83 -24.20
C ILE A 217 -11.18 8.17 -24.43
N SER A 218 -9.93 8.17 -24.90
CA SER A 218 -9.17 9.40 -25.17
C SER A 218 -9.88 10.31 -26.19
N GLN A 219 -10.47 9.73 -27.24
CA GLN A 219 -11.26 10.46 -28.22
C GLN A 219 -12.50 11.11 -27.59
N LYS A 220 -13.25 10.37 -26.76
CA LYS A 220 -14.46 10.88 -26.09
C LYS A 220 -14.14 11.90 -25.01
N CYS A 221 -13.03 11.74 -24.31
CA CYS A 221 -12.53 12.69 -23.33
C CYS A 221 -12.08 14.02 -23.95
N SER A 222 -11.98 14.12 -25.28
CA SER A 222 -11.73 15.39 -25.97
C SER A 222 -12.98 16.28 -26.04
N ASP A 223 -14.18 15.75 -25.77
CA ASP A 223 -15.42 16.52 -25.68
C ASP A 223 -15.35 17.50 -24.49
N PRO A 224 -15.61 18.82 -24.68
CA PRO A 224 -15.62 19.80 -23.60
C PRO A 224 -16.52 19.44 -22.42
N GLU A 225 -17.64 18.73 -22.65
CA GLU A 225 -18.53 18.31 -21.56
C GLU A 225 -17.94 17.13 -20.78
N ALA A 226 -17.27 16.20 -21.45
CA ALA A 226 -16.56 15.10 -20.78
C ALA A 226 -15.35 15.61 -19.97
N GLN A 227 -14.63 16.64 -20.44
CA GLN A 227 -13.46 17.19 -19.75
C GLN A 227 -13.78 17.81 -18.37
N LYS A 228 -14.98 18.35 -18.21
CA LYS A 228 -15.44 18.96 -16.95
C LYS A 228 -15.77 17.93 -15.89
N LYS A 229 -16.16 16.72 -16.30
CA LYS A 229 -16.56 15.64 -15.41
C LYS A 229 -15.36 14.95 -14.76
N LYS A 230 -15.52 14.50 -13.53
CA LYS A 230 -14.50 13.78 -12.78
C LYS A 230 -14.98 12.41 -12.34
N VAL A 231 -14.04 11.56 -11.96
CA VAL A 231 -14.30 10.33 -11.22
C VAL A 231 -13.73 10.49 -9.82
N TYR A 232 -14.54 10.16 -8.82
CA TYR A 232 -14.20 10.25 -7.41
C TYR A 232 -14.06 8.84 -6.86
N ILE A 233 -12.95 8.58 -6.18
CA ILE A 233 -12.68 7.28 -5.57
C ILE A 233 -12.50 7.51 -4.09
N SER A 234 -13.41 7.06 -3.24
CA SER A 234 -13.27 7.18 -1.79
C SER A 234 -13.01 5.82 -1.15
N TYR A 235 -12.26 5.79 -0.06
CA TYR A 235 -12.00 4.58 0.70
C TYR A 235 -12.17 4.80 2.21
N ASP A 236 -12.61 3.75 2.89
CA ASP A 236 -12.60 3.60 4.34
C ASP A 236 -11.94 2.25 4.65
N ILE A 237 -10.74 2.32 5.22
CA ILE A 237 -9.95 1.16 5.60
C ILE A 237 -9.96 1.07 7.12
N SER A 238 -10.70 0.10 7.64
CA SER A 238 -10.77 -0.20 9.08
C SER A 238 -9.92 -1.43 9.43
N ASN A 239 -9.86 -1.80 10.71
CA ASN A 239 -9.19 -3.03 11.12
C ASN A 239 -9.94 -4.31 10.67
N ILE A 240 -11.22 -4.23 10.33
CA ILE A 240 -12.08 -5.41 10.04
C ILE A 240 -12.45 -5.53 8.56
N ARG A 241 -12.53 -4.42 7.83
CA ARG A 241 -12.92 -4.38 6.43
C ARG A 241 -12.36 -3.16 5.72
N THR A 242 -12.28 -3.26 4.40
CA THR A 242 -12.05 -2.14 3.51
C THR A 242 -13.29 -1.92 2.65
N ARG A 243 -13.77 -0.67 2.64
CA ARG A 243 -14.83 -0.21 1.74
C ARG A 243 -14.24 0.76 0.73
N ILE A 244 -14.54 0.56 -0.55
CA ILE A 244 -14.14 1.48 -1.63
C ILE A 244 -15.40 1.88 -2.38
N SER A 245 -15.51 3.17 -2.71
CA SER A 245 -16.59 3.72 -3.53
C SER A 245 -16.01 4.44 -4.75
N VAL A 246 -16.68 4.29 -5.88
CA VAL A 246 -16.41 4.98 -7.14
C VAL A 246 -17.66 5.77 -7.51
N ARG A 247 -17.51 7.07 -7.75
CA ARG A 247 -18.58 7.97 -8.18
C ARG A 247 -18.17 8.72 -9.44
N ASP A 248 -19.06 8.81 -10.41
CA ASP A 248 -18.92 9.63 -11.61
C ASP A 248 -19.87 10.84 -11.60
N ASP A 249 -19.60 11.81 -12.49
CA ASP A 249 -20.45 12.98 -12.72
C ASP A 249 -21.42 12.76 -13.90
N GLY A 250 -21.69 11.50 -14.24
CA GLY A 250 -22.65 11.11 -15.25
C GLY A 250 -24.12 11.28 -14.82
N ASP A 251 -24.99 10.89 -15.74
CA ASP A 251 -26.44 10.96 -15.54
C ASP A 251 -26.96 9.80 -14.66
N GLY A 252 -26.13 8.79 -14.42
CA GLY A 252 -26.50 7.56 -13.72
C GLY A 252 -27.25 6.57 -14.61
N PHE A 253 -27.57 5.41 -14.05
CA PHE A 253 -28.32 4.37 -14.76
C PHE A 253 -29.17 3.51 -13.81
N ASP A 254 -30.20 2.89 -14.36
CA ASP A 254 -31.07 1.96 -13.63
C ASP A 254 -30.37 0.60 -13.46
N TRP A 255 -29.55 0.50 -12.41
CA TRP A 255 -28.74 -0.68 -12.12
C TRP A 255 -29.57 -1.91 -11.73
N ARG A 256 -30.79 -1.72 -11.19
CA ARG A 256 -31.67 -2.83 -10.77
C ARG A 256 -32.12 -3.67 -11.96
N LYS A 257 -32.60 -3.00 -13.02
CA LYS A 257 -32.94 -3.66 -14.28
C LYS A 257 -31.78 -4.45 -14.88
N ARG A 258 -30.54 -3.98 -14.66
CA ARG A 258 -29.34 -4.60 -15.20
C ARG A 258 -28.92 -5.86 -14.45
N LEU A 259 -29.14 -5.90 -13.12
CA LEU A 259 -28.91 -7.10 -12.32
C LEU A 259 -29.96 -8.19 -12.61
N GLU A 260 -31.21 -7.78 -12.83
CA GLU A 260 -32.36 -8.66 -13.13
C GLU A 260 -32.30 -9.32 -14.52
N GLY A 261 -31.52 -8.78 -15.48
CA GLY A 261 -31.43 -9.30 -16.85
C GLY A 261 -30.78 -10.69 -16.98
N GLU A 262 -31.29 -11.50 -17.93
CA GLU A 262 -30.81 -12.86 -18.23
C GLU A 262 -29.35 -12.90 -18.73
N PHE A 263 -28.67 -13.98 -18.37
CA PHE A 263 -27.25 -14.22 -18.63
C PHE A 263 -27.03 -14.70 -20.07
N GLN A 264 -26.31 -13.93 -20.88
CA GLN A 264 -25.80 -14.39 -22.18
C GLN A 264 -24.27 -14.29 -22.21
N ALA A 265 -23.59 -15.44 -22.23
CA ALA A 265 -22.15 -15.52 -22.36
C ALA A 265 -21.72 -14.96 -23.73
N GLY A 266 -20.83 -13.96 -23.72
CA GLY A 266 -20.23 -13.39 -24.93
C GLY A 266 -20.55 -11.92 -25.23
N LEU A 267 -21.41 -11.25 -24.46
CA LEU A 267 -21.75 -9.83 -24.65
C LEU A 267 -21.19 -8.92 -23.54
N HIS A 268 -20.63 -7.78 -23.93
CA HIS A 268 -20.11 -6.76 -23.04
C HIS A 268 -21.22 -6.24 -22.09
N GLY A 269 -20.91 -6.14 -20.79
CA GLY A 269 -21.91 -5.99 -19.71
C GLY A 269 -21.69 -6.91 -18.51
N MET A 270 -20.67 -7.78 -18.57
CA MET A 270 -20.27 -8.67 -17.48
C MET A 270 -19.72 -7.93 -16.25
N GLY A 271 -19.36 -6.65 -16.40
CA GLY A 271 -18.58 -5.92 -15.42
C GLY A 271 -19.12 -5.91 -14.01
N ILE A 272 -20.40 -5.55 -13.86
CA ILE A 272 -21.05 -5.46 -12.54
C ILE A 272 -21.14 -6.83 -11.89
N LYS A 273 -21.56 -7.87 -12.63
CA LYS A 273 -21.64 -9.25 -12.12
C LYS A 273 -20.25 -9.85 -11.83
N LEU A 274 -19.25 -9.47 -12.62
CA LEU A 274 -17.86 -9.87 -12.39
C LEU A 274 -17.33 -9.22 -11.10
N ALA A 275 -17.60 -7.93 -10.89
CA ALA A 275 -17.27 -7.24 -9.65
C ALA A 275 -17.97 -7.90 -8.44
N GLU A 276 -19.26 -8.24 -8.54
CA GLU A 276 -19.98 -8.99 -7.49
C GLU A 276 -19.37 -10.36 -7.19
N SER A 277 -18.80 -11.04 -8.19
CA SER A 277 -18.13 -12.32 -7.97
C SER A 277 -16.81 -12.21 -7.20
N PHE A 278 -16.21 -11.01 -7.17
CA PHE A 278 -14.92 -10.77 -6.52
C PHE A 278 -15.04 -10.32 -5.06
N VAL A 279 -16.14 -9.69 -4.67
CA VAL A 279 -16.25 -8.96 -3.39
C VAL A 279 -17.50 -9.33 -2.62
N THR A 280 -17.51 -9.03 -1.31
CA THR A 280 -18.58 -9.49 -0.41
C THR A 280 -19.93 -8.83 -0.70
N SER A 281 -19.91 -7.56 -1.09
CA SER A 281 -21.12 -6.85 -1.49
C SER A 281 -20.77 -5.70 -2.44
N VAL A 282 -21.66 -5.44 -3.39
CA VAL A 282 -21.63 -4.26 -4.26
C VAL A 282 -22.96 -3.52 -4.06
N THR A 283 -22.90 -2.23 -3.78
CA THR A 283 -24.08 -1.39 -3.52
C THR A 283 -24.01 -0.12 -4.35
N TYR A 284 -25.07 0.16 -5.09
CA TYR A 284 -25.23 1.40 -5.84
C TYR A 284 -26.13 2.39 -5.10
N ASN A 285 -25.89 3.69 -5.30
CA ASN A 285 -26.83 4.72 -4.88
C ASN A 285 -28.12 4.69 -5.73
N GLU A 286 -29.12 5.48 -5.35
CA GLU A 286 -30.42 5.49 -6.05
C GLU A 286 -30.30 5.89 -7.52
N LYS A 287 -29.43 6.87 -7.82
CA LYS A 287 -29.22 7.40 -9.17
C LYS A 287 -28.39 6.46 -10.06
N GLY A 288 -27.61 5.54 -9.47
CA GLY A 288 -26.64 4.70 -10.19
C GLY A 288 -25.38 5.44 -10.66
N THR A 289 -25.02 6.55 -10.01
CA THR A 289 -23.77 7.31 -10.27
C THR A 289 -22.66 6.99 -9.28
N GLU A 290 -22.98 6.26 -8.20
CA GLU A 290 -22.01 5.84 -7.21
C GLU A 290 -22.21 4.36 -6.91
N VAL A 291 -21.10 3.64 -6.89
CA VAL A 291 -21.01 2.23 -6.56
C VAL A 291 -19.99 2.06 -5.45
N SER A 292 -20.30 1.22 -4.46
CA SER A 292 -19.40 0.88 -3.38
C SER A 292 -19.30 -0.62 -3.20
N PHE A 293 -18.13 -1.11 -2.84
CA PHE A 293 -17.92 -2.51 -2.49
C PHE A 293 -17.11 -2.67 -1.21
N GLU A 294 -17.28 -3.82 -0.56
CA GLU A 294 -16.59 -4.17 0.67
C GLU A 294 -15.86 -5.51 0.56
N ILE A 295 -14.70 -5.59 1.21
CA ILE A 295 -13.94 -6.83 1.41
C ILE A 295 -13.49 -6.91 2.88
N PRO A 296 -13.54 -8.11 3.51
CA PRO A 296 -12.98 -8.30 4.84
C PRO A 296 -11.46 -8.07 4.83
N ASN A 297 -10.96 -7.42 5.88
CA ASN A 297 -9.53 -7.29 6.08
C ASN A 297 -9.02 -8.50 6.87
N GLN A 298 -7.91 -9.09 6.42
CA GLN A 298 -7.20 -10.09 7.21
C GLN A 298 -6.66 -9.44 8.49
N GLN A 299 -6.55 -10.22 9.56
CA GLN A 299 -6.07 -9.74 10.84
C GLN A 299 -5.00 -10.66 11.39
N ASN A 300 -3.94 -10.06 11.95
CA ASN A 300 -2.88 -10.77 12.63
C ASN A 300 -2.24 -11.87 11.75
N SER A 301 -2.03 -11.56 10.47
CA SER A 301 -1.35 -12.39 9.49
C SER A 301 -0.49 -11.49 8.61
N THR A 302 0.64 -12.01 8.11
CA THR A 302 1.51 -11.30 7.16
C THR A 302 1.49 -11.98 5.80
N ASN A 303 1.53 -11.18 4.73
CA ASN A 303 1.58 -11.70 3.36
C ASN A 303 2.96 -12.27 3.01
N THR A 304 4.01 -11.63 3.52
CA THR A 304 5.38 -12.01 3.28
C THR A 304 6.16 -12.10 4.58
N VAL A 305 7.01 -13.11 4.66
CA VAL A 305 8.02 -13.26 5.71
C VAL A 305 9.35 -12.85 5.09
N PRO A 306 10.15 -11.98 5.76
CA PRO A 306 11.46 -11.58 5.27
C PRO A 306 12.30 -12.81 4.92
N VAL A 307 13.03 -12.78 3.80
CA VAL A 307 13.77 -13.95 3.32
C VAL A 307 14.76 -14.46 4.36
N ILE A 308 15.41 -13.56 5.08
CA ILE A 308 16.36 -13.91 6.15
C ILE A 308 15.72 -14.70 7.32
N MET A 309 14.39 -14.74 7.40
CA MET A 309 13.63 -15.42 8.46
C MET A 309 13.00 -16.73 7.98
N GLN A 310 13.07 -17.07 6.70
CA GLN A 310 12.40 -18.26 6.16
C GLN A 310 13.05 -19.57 6.63
N GLU A 311 14.36 -19.55 6.89
CA GLU A 311 15.13 -20.73 7.35
C GLU A 311 15.09 -20.92 8.88
N GLN A 312 14.42 -20.03 9.60
CA GLN A 312 14.41 -19.97 11.05
C GLN A 312 13.28 -20.83 11.66
N GLU A 313 13.44 -21.21 12.94
CA GLU A 313 12.47 -22.07 13.63
C GLU A 313 11.10 -21.36 13.78
N ILE A 314 10.04 -22.03 13.30
CA ILE A 314 8.66 -21.55 13.46
C ILE A 314 8.04 -22.19 14.69
N LEU A 315 7.73 -21.36 15.69
CA LEU A 315 7.05 -21.75 16.92
C LEU A 315 5.55 -21.50 16.80
N SER A 316 4.75 -22.49 17.21
CA SER A 316 3.29 -22.40 17.26
C SER A 316 2.79 -22.34 18.70
N PHE A 317 1.91 -21.38 18.99
CA PHE A 317 1.36 -21.16 20.31
C PHE A 317 -0.16 -21.28 20.31
N LYS A 318 -0.68 -21.89 21.39
CA LYS A 318 -2.11 -21.92 21.73
C LYS A 318 -2.43 -20.81 22.74
N HIS A 319 -3.72 -20.56 22.93
CA HIS A 319 -4.20 -19.55 23.87
C HIS A 319 -3.60 -19.75 25.27
N LYS A 320 -3.16 -18.64 25.90
CA LYS A 320 -2.51 -18.58 27.21
C LYS A 320 -1.14 -19.26 27.34
N GLN A 321 -0.57 -19.78 26.25
CA GLN A 321 0.82 -20.24 26.28
C GLN A 321 1.78 -19.06 26.40
N ILE A 322 2.81 -19.24 27.22
CA ILE A 322 3.81 -18.21 27.51
C ILE A 322 4.92 -18.34 26.46
N VAL A 323 5.24 -17.22 25.82
CA VAL A 323 6.36 -17.11 24.87
C VAL A 323 7.66 -16.91 25.64
N CYS A 324 7.67 -15.99 26.60
CA CYS A 324 8.79 -15.76 27.51
C CYS A 324 8.29 -15.13 28.82
N ARG A 325 9.09 -15.26 29.88
CA ARG A 325 8.78 -14.69 31.20
C ARG A 325 9.62 -13.46 31.48
N GLU A 326 9.05 -12.51 32.22
CA GLU A 326 9.79 -11.38 32.79
C GLU A 326 10.98 -11.89 33.61
N ASN A 327 12.14 -11.24 33.48
CA ASN A 327 13.42 -11.60 34.09
C ASN A 327 14.08 -12.90 33.57
N GLU A 328 13.54 -13.53 32.53
CA GLU A 328 14.20 -14.65 31.85
C GLU A 328 15.47 -14.18 31.12
N THR A 329 16.50 -15.02 31.09
CA THR A 329 17.82 -14.71 30.52
C THR A 329 17.93 -14.89 29.00
N SER A 330 16.81 -15.10 28.29
CA SER A 330 16.81 -15.24 26.84
C SER A 330 16.88 -13.88 26.15
N ASN A 331 17.79 -13.76 25.19
CA ASN A 331 17.98 -12.57 24.35
C ASN A 331 17.56 -12.83 22.89
N ASP A 332 16.77 -13.89 22.65
CA ASP A 332 16.26 -14.22 21.32
C ASP A 332 15.25 -13.17 20.85
N LEU A 333 15.25 -12.90 19.55
CA LEU A 333 14.26 -12.07 18.90
C LEU A 333 13.17 -12.97 18.32
N TYR A 334 11.91 -12.54 18.37
CA TYR A 334 10.83 -13.27 17.71
C TYR A 334 10.15 -12.35 16.69
N TYR A 335 9.98 -12.82 15.46
CA TYR A 335 9.15 -12.16 14.45
C TYR A 335 7.71 -12.68 14.53
N ILE A 336 6.75 -11.76 14.56
CA ILE A 336 5.33 -12.05 14.66
C ILE A 336 4.78 -12.37 13.27
N ARG A 337 4.71 -13.67 12.95
CA ARG A 337 4.10 -14.14 11.71
C ARG A 337 2.58 -14.12 11.79
N SER A 338 2.00 -14.55 12.90
CA SER A 338 0.56 -14.46 13.12
C SER A 338 0.15 -14.44 14.60
N GLY A 339 -1.09 -13.99 14.85
CA GLY A 339 -1.71 -13.99 16.17
C GLY A 339 -1.48 -12.72 16.99
N LYS A 340 -1.96 -12.74 18.24
CA LYS A 340 -1.87 -11.62 19.19
C LYS A 340 -1.13 -12.06 20.45
N TYR A 341 -0.36 -11.15 21.06
CA TYR A 341 0.48 -11.46 22.22
C TYR A 341 0.35 -10.38 23.29
N ALA A 342 -0.15 -10.76 24.47
CA ALA A 342 -0.28 -9.88 25.62
C ALA A 342 1.09 -9.64 26.28
N VAL A 343 1.38 -8.37 26.59
CA VAL A 343 2.58 -7.92 27.29
C VAL A 343 2.23 -7.61 28.73
N TYR A 344 2.82 -8.36 29.67
CA TYR A 344 2.65 -8.13 31.11
C TYR A 344 3.94 -7.65 31.75
N VAL A 345 3.88 -6.55 32.47
CA VAL A 345 4.98 -6.03 33.33
C VAL A 345 4.46 -5.98 34.75
N GLN A 346 5.18 -6.58 35.70
CA GLN A 346 4.74 -6.65 37.10
C GLN A 346 3.29 -7.17 37.25
N ARG A 347 2.93 -8.18 36.43
CA ARG A 347 1.59 -8.80 36.34
C ARG A 347 0.46 -7.88 35.86
N LYS A 348 0.75 -6.66 35.40
CA LYS A 348 -0.23 -5.77 34.78
C LYS A 348 -0.12 -5.86 33.26
N LEU A 349 -1.27 -5.94 32.58
CA LEU A 349 -1.32 -5.88 31.13
C LEU A 349 -0.95 -4.46 30.68
N VAL A 350 0.11 -4.32 29.89
CA VAL A 350 0.61 -3.03 29.41
C VAL A 350 0.21 -2.79 27.95
N SER A 351 0.28 -3.84 27.11
CA SER A 351 -0.03 -3.74 25.69
C SER A 351 -0.39 -5.11 25.11
N VAL A 352 -0.92 -5.10 23.89
CA VAL A 352 -1.11 -6.30 23.06
C VAL A 352 -0.38 -6.09 21.75
N LEU A 353 0.55 -6.99 21.45
CA LEU A 353 1.31 -7.01 20.20
C LEU A 353 0.57 -7.80 19.14
N THR A 354 0.68 -7.34 17.90
CA THR A 354 0.08 -7.92 16.69
C THR A 354 1.15 -8.02 15.61
N THR A 355 0.80 -8.50 14.41
CA THR A 355 1.72 -8.50 13.26
C THR A 355 2.23 -7.11 12.87
N ASN A 356 1.51 -6.03 13.22
CA ASN A 356 1.96 -4.65 13.00
C ASN A 356 3.14 -4.27 13.92
N ASP A 357 3.32 -4.99 15.04
CA ASP A 357 4.45 -4.81 15.92
C ASP A 357 5.69 -5.58 15.46
N ILE A 358 5.64 -6.38 14.38
CA ILE A 358 6.78 -7.05 13.72
C ILE A 358 7.63 -7.97 14.62
N PHE A 359 8.25 -7.46 15.68
CA PHE A 359 9.15 -8.14 16.60
C PHE A 359 8.67 -8.12 18.05
N ILE A 360 9.05 -9.17 18.78
CA ILE A 360 8.99 -9.30 20.23
C ILE A 360 10.40 -9.54 20.75
N GLY A 361 10.77 -8.82 21.82
CA GLY A 361 12.02 -9.07 22.54
C GLY A 361 13.21 -8.26 22.04
N GLU A 362 12.95 -7.23 21.25
CA GLU A 362 13.93 -6.29 20.71
C GLU A 362 14.76 -5.63 21.82
N MET A 363 14.15 -5.34 22.98
CA MET A 363 14.84 -4.71 24.11
C MET A 363 15.89 -5.62 24.73
N SER A 364 15.52 -6.86 25.11
CA SER A 364 16.48 -7.84 25.66
C SER A 364 17.57 -8.18 24.65
N PHE A 365 17.21 -8.28 23.36
CA PHE A 365 18.15 -8.54 22.29
C PHE A 365 19.23 -7.44 22.20
N LEU A 366 18.82 -6.16 22.16
CA LEU A 366 19.72 -5.01 21.99
C LEU A 366 20.47 -4.61 23.25
N LEU A 367 19.78 -4.53 24.39
CA LEU A 367 20.36 -4.11 25.67
C LEU A 367 21.20 -5.21 26.31
N ASN A 368 21.15 -6.43 25.76
CA ASN A 368 21.80 -7.62 26.31
C ASN A 368 21.40 -7.87 27.78
N ASP A 369 20.13 -7.64 28.06
CA ASP A 369 19.53 -7.70 29.40
C ASP A 369 18.39 -8.73 29.42
N ARG A 370 17.89 -9.06 30.60
CA ARG A 370 16.77 -9.98 30.81
C ARG A 370 15.49 -9.46 30.15
N ARG A 371 14.53 -10.36 29.94
CA ARG A 371 13.20 -10.00 29.43
C ARG A 371 12.54 -8.96 30.33
N ALA A 372 12.20 -7.81 29.77
CA ALA A 372 11.53 -6.72 30.48
C ALA A 372 10.05 -7.01 30.81
N ALA A 373 9.45 -8.03 30.18
CA ALA A 373 8.04 -8.35 30.31
C ALA A 373 7.80 -9.85 30.12
N THR A 374 6.67 -10.34 30.64
CA THR A 374 6.11 -11.65 30.31
C THR A 374 5.24 -11.51 29.07
N ILE A 375 5.44 -12.38 28.08
CA ILE A 375 4.68 -12.39 26.83
C ILE A 375 3.81 -13.65 26.76
N MET A 376 2.53 -13.49 26.45
CA MET A 376 1.56 -14.59 26.41
C MET A 376 0.70 -14.53 25.15
N ALA A 377 0.51 -15.67 24.49
CA ALA A 377 -0.34 -15.76 23.30
C ALA A 377 -1.83 -15.60 23.64
N ILE A 378 -2.53 -14.76 22.87
CA ILE A 378 -3.98 -14.56 22.91
C ILE A 378 -4.57 -15.29 21.69
N GLY A 379 -4.94 -16.55 21.89
CA GLY A 379 -5.48 -17.38 20.81
C GLY A 379 -4.39 -18.21 20.15
N ALA A 380 -4.64 -18.68 18.93
CA ALA A 380 -3.62 -19.32 18.11
C ALA A 380 -2.70 -18.25 17.50
N GLY A 381 -1.40 -18.52 17.46
CA GLY A 381 -0.42 -17.63 16.84
C GLY A 381 0.86 -18.36 16.49
N THR A 382 1.63 -17.78 15.57
CA THR A 382 2.93 -18.29 15.18
C THR A 382 3.99 -17.21 15.25
N LEU A 383 5.16 -17.58 15.76
CA LEU A 383 6.34 -16.74 15.84
C LEU A 383 7.48 -17.42 15.08
N VAL A 384 8.34 -16.62 14.46
CA VAL A 384 9.64 -17.10 13.98
C VAL A 384 10.68 -16.74 15.03
N LYS A 385 11.32 -17.74 15.63
CA LYS A 385 12.37 -17.53 16.62
C LYS A 385 13.69 -17.27 15.91
N ILE A 386 14.35 -16.18 16.27
CA ILE A 386 15.62 -15.76 15.70
C ILE A 386 16.66 -15.64 16.82
N PRO A 387 17.59 -16.60 16.94
CA PRO A 387 18.67 -16.53 17.92
C PRO A 387 19.53 -15.28 17.73
N LYS A 388 20.04 -14.71 18.83
CA LYS A 388 20.81 -13.46 18.79
C LYS A 388 22.02 -13.52 17.85
N ILE A 389 22.77 -14.63 17.91
CA ILE A 389 23.97 -14.83 17.08
C ILE A 389 23.60 -14.88 15.60
N GLU A 390 22.52 -15.57 15.26
CA GLU A 390 22.03 -15.68 13.89
C GLU A 390 21.58 -14.32 13.37
N PHE A 391 20.78 -13.57 14.15
CA PHE A 391 20.36 -12.22 13.74
C PHE A 391 21.54 -11.26 13.54
N ILE A 392 22.57 -11.30 14.40
CA ILE A 392 23.80 -10.52 14.20
C ILE A 392 24.52 -10.96 12.91
N GLY A 393 24.57 -12.26 12.63
CA GLY A 393 25.10 -12.80 11.38
C GLY A 393 24.32 -12.29 10.16
N LEU A 394 23.00 -12.27 10.25
CA LEU A 394 22.09 -11.77 9.23
C LEU A 394 22.31 -10.27 8.98
N ILE A 395 22.44 -9.44 10.02
CA ILE A 395 22.77 -8.01 9.85
C ILE A 395 24.14 -7.84 9.19
N ARG A 396 25.13 -8.68 9.49
CA ARG A 396 26.45 -8.59 8.86
C ARG A 396 26.39 -8.89 7.35
N GLN A 397 25.58 -9.86 6.94
CA GLN A 397 25.38 -10.22 5.54
C GLN A 397 24.44 -9.23 4.81
N HIS A 398 23.46 -8.69 5.54
CA HIS A 398 22.43 -7.79 5.03
C HIS A 398 22.27 -6.56 5.95
N PRO A 399 23.19 -5.57 5.88
CA PRO A 399 23.25 -4.43 6.82
C PRO A 399 21.97 -3.58 6.90
N HIS A 400 21.19 -3.56 5.82
CA HIS A 400 19.94 -2.82 5.75
C HIS A 400 18.88 -3.27 6.77
N TYR A 401 18.92 -4.53 7.21
CA TYR A 401 18.04 -5.00 8.29
C TYR A 401 18.34 -4.34 9.63
N GLY A 402 19.63 -4.03 9.90
CA GLY A 402 20.01 -3.29 11.09
C GLY A 402 19.48 -1.84 11.06
N ILE A 403 19.51 -1.21 9.89
CA ILE A 403 18.98 0.14 9.70
C ILE A 403 17.46 0.15 9.79
N PHE A 404 16.79 -0.84 9.19
CA PHE A 404 15.35 -1.03 9.34
C PHE A 404 14.96 -1.17 10.81
N LEU A 405 15.62 -2.06 11.56
CA LEU A 405 15.35 -2.25 12.99
C LEU A 405 15.58 -0.95 13.77
N SER A 406 16.64 -0.20 13.44
CA SER A 406 16.94 1.10 14.06
C SER A 406 15.83 2.12 13.78
N ARG A 407 15.35 2.21 12.53
CA ARG A 407 14.23 3.09 12.14
C ARG A 407 12.94 2.70 12.86
N LEU A 408 12.62 1.40 12.94
CA LEU A 408 11.45 0.88 13.63
C LEU A 408 11.44 1.27 15.12
N LEU A 409 12.58 1.15 15.79
CA LEU A 409 12.73 1.52 17.20
C LEU A 409 12.62 3.02 17.41
N ALA A 410 13.26 3.82 16.56
CA ALA A 410 13.14 5.28 16.61
C ALA A 410 11.69 5.74 16.45
N GLN A 411 10.94 5.09 15.55
CA GLN A 411 9.50 5.35 15.36
C GLN A 411 8.69 5.01 16.60
N ARG A 412 8.90 3.83 17.20
CA ARG A 412 8.22 3.45 18.45
C ARG A 412 8.52 4.42 19.58
N LEU A 413 9.78 4.83 19.72
CA LEU A 413 10.19 5.79 20.73
C LEU A 413 9.45 7.12 20.53
N ALA A 414 9.40 7.64 19.30
CA ALA A 414 8.66 8.86 19.00
C ALA A 414 7.17 8.75 19.37
N LEU A 415 6.52 7.63 19.02
CA LEU A 415 5.12 7.36 19.39
C LEU A 415 4.93 7.30 20.91
N GLN A 416 5.85 6.65 21.64
CA GLN A 416 5.81 6.61 23.10
C GLN A 416 6.01 8.00 23.72
N SER A 417 6.88 8.84 23.14
CA SER A 417 7.05 10.22 23.59
C SER A 417 5.75 11.02 23.45
N TYR A 418 5.04 10.90 22.32
CA TYR A 418 3.73 11.54 22.16
C TYR A 418 2.70 11.07 23.18
N LYS A 419 2.60 9.75 23.41
CA LYS A 419 1.68 9.18 24.41
C LYS A 419 2.03 9.66 25.83
N THR A 420 3.30 9.74 26.16
CA THR A 420 3.78 10.19 27.48
C THR A 420 3.37 11.64 27.74
N VAL A 421 3.54 12.53 26.76
CA VAL A 421 3.11 13.93 26.87
C VAL A 421 1.61 14.02 27.13
N HIS A 422 0.80 13.29 26.36
CA HIS A 422 -0.64 13.29 26.53
C HIS A 422 -1.10 12.81 27.92
N ILE A 423 -0.50 11.72 28.41
CA ILE A 423 -0.78 11.21 29.76
C ILE A 423 -0.37 12.23 30.83
N GLN A 424 0.75 12.92 30.64
CA GLN A 424 1.22 13.95 31.57
C GLN A 424 0.23 15.13 31.65
N ASP A 425 -0.32 15.55 30.50
CA ASP A 425 -1.32 16.61 30.43
C ASP A 425 -2.63 16.21 31.11
N GLU A 426 -3.14 15.01 30.86
CA GLU A 426 -4.32 14.46 31.54
C GLU A 426 -4.10 14.38 33.06
N LEU A 427 -2.94 13.89 33.49
CA LEU A 427 -2.60 13.74 34.91
C LEU A 427 -2.51 15.10 35.61
N ASN A 428 -1.97 16.12 34.94
CA ASN A 428 -1.95 17.49 35.45
C ASN A 428 -3.37 18.08 35.56
N SER A 429 -4.23 17.85 34.58
CA SER A 429 -5.64 18.28 34.61
C SER A 429 -6.42 17.62 35.77
N ILE A 430 -6.20 16.32 35.99
CA ILE A 430 -6.80 15.59 37.12
C ILE A 430 -6.32 16.16 38.46
N LYS A 431 -5.01 16.43 38.61
CA LYS A 431 -4.46 17.04 39.82
C LYS A 431 -5.09 18.40 40.12
N GLN A 432 -5.19 19.28 39.12
CA GLN A 432 -5.83 20.59 39.29
C GLN A 432 -7.29 20.46 39.72
N THR A 433 -8.04 19.54 39.11
CA THR A 433 -9.43 19.27 39.48
C THR A 433 -9.54 18.81 40.94
N LEU A 434 -8.63 17.94 41.37
CA LEU A 434 -8.60 17.39 42.72
C LEU A 434 -8.26 18.47 43.77
N GLU A 435 -7.31 19.35 43.47
CA GLU A 435 -6.99 20.53 44.29
C GLU A 435 -8.17 21.52 44.39
N THR A 436 -8.92 21.70 43.30
CA THR A 436 -10.12 22.54 43.27
C THR A 436 -11.25 21.94 44.12
N MET A 437 -11.42 20.61 44.10
CA MET A 437 -12.41 19.92 44.93
C MET A 437 -12.05 19.95 46.43
N GLN A 438 -10.76 19.81 46.77
CA GLN A 438 -10.30 19.89 48.16
C GLN A 438 -10.42 21.30 48.76
N SER A 439 -10.24 22.34 47.94
CA SER A 439 -10.39 23.73 48.36
C SER A 439 -11.85 24.22 48.47
N GLN A 440 -12.81 23.53 47.83
CA GLN A 440 -14.24 23.83 47.96
C GLN A 440 -14.95 23.02 49.07
N GLY A 441 -14.29 21.96 49.59
CA GLY A 441 -14.79 21.12 50.68
C GLY A 441 -14.22 21.45 52.07
N SER A 442 -13.37 22.48 52.17
CA SER A 442 -12.85 23.06 53.42
C SER A 442 -13.52 24.39 53.68
#